data_AF-X1IXN7-F1
#
_entry.id   AF-X1IXN7-F1
#
_cell.length_a   1.000
_cell.length_b   1.000
_cell.length_c   1.000
_cell.angle_alpha   90.00
_cell.angle_beta   90.00
_cell.angle_gamma   90.00
#
_symmetry.space_group_name_H-M   'P 1'
#
loop_
_entity.id
_entity.type
_entity.pdbx_description
1 polymer ?
#
loop_
_entity_poly.entity_id
_entity_poly.type
_entity_poly.pdbx_seq_one_letter_code
_entity_poly.pdbx_strand_id
1 'polypeptide(L)'
;MFAEKIRALGERCRPRDLYDVVNLHRREDFPAAPEDVREVLIDKCRTKGVPIPSVEAIESSEARPELESEWENMLGHQVQRLPPLASFLDELPALFRWLEGIPRPVPLARASAQVSEDPTWSPPPTAQPWGFRIPVESIRFAGVNRLCVELGYQGTGRTIEPYSLRRTRDGNTVLYAIRTDNRELRCYRVDRIESVTVTQIPFVPVYEVEFSSRGLLSVPPMKGSGSSRPSQRSLGRTRTKLPG
;
A
#
# COMPACT_ATOMS: atom_id res chain seq x y z
N MET A 1 -4.96 -9.50 -12.28
CA MET A 1 -3.88 -8.52 -11.97
C MET A 1 -3.22 -8.84 -10.62
N PHE A 2 -3.97 -9.09 -9.54
CA PHE A 2 -3.39 -9.40 -8.23
C PHE A 2 -2.50 -10.66 -8.19
N ALA A 3 -2.96 -11.79 -8.73
CA ALA A 3 -2.15 -13.01 -8.87
C ALA A 3 -0.81 -12.79 -9.62
N GLU A 4 -0.78 -11.87 -10.60
CA GLU A 4 0.45 -11.52 -11.30
C GLU A 4 1.45 -10.80 -10.39
N LYS A 5 0.96 -9.94 -9.50
CA LYS A 5 1.81 -9.23 -8.52
C LYS A 5 2.35 -10.17 -7.45
N ILE A 6 1.55 -11.12 -6.97
CA ILE A 6 2.01 -12.16 -6.03
C ILE A 6 3.11 -13.02 -6.67
N ARG A 7 2.92 -13.44 -7.92
CA ARG A 7 3.95 -14.16 -8.69
C ARG A 7 5.23 -13.33 -8.85
N ALA A 8 5.10 -12.07 -9.25
CA ALA A 8 6.25 -11.17 -9.44
C ALA A 8 7.02 -10.93 -8.13
N LEU A 9 6.30 -10.78 -7.01
CA LEU A 9 6.88 -10.68 -5.67
C LEU A 9 7.72 -11.92 -5.35
N GLY A 10 7.17 -13.13 -5.53
CA GLY A 10 7.92 -14.36 -5.25
C GLY A 10 9.12 -14.58 -6.18
N GLU A 11 9.05 -14.13 -7.43
CA GLU A 11 10.16 -14.26 -8.38
C GLU A 11 11.29 -13.25 -8.12
N ARG A 12 10.95 -12.00 -7.76
CA ARG A 12 11.92 -10.88 -7.80
C ARG A 12 12.17 -10.22 -6.46
N CYS A 13 11.33 -10.45 -5.45
CA CYS A 13 11.38 -9.80 -4.14
C CYS A 13 11.60 -8.28 -4.22
N ARG A 14 10.87 -7.57 -5.09
CA ARG A 14 11.05 -6.11 -5.24
C ARG A 14 10.18 -5.33 -4.25
N PRO A 15 10.69 -4.22 -3.65
CA PRO A 15 9.94 -3.33 -2.78
C PRO A 15 8.54 -2.94 -3.28
N ARG A 16 8.42 -2.58 -4.57
CA ARG A 16 7.13 -2.20 -5.17
C ARG A 16 6.14 -3.35 -5.22
N ASP A 17 6.61 -4.55 -5.56
CA ASP A 17 5.73 -5.72 -5.62
C ASP A 17 5.20 -6.04 -4.22
N LEU A 18 6.05 -5.96 -3.18
CA LEU A 18 5.63 -6.14 -1.79
C LEU A 18 4.62 -5.07 -1.37
N TYR A 19 4.92 -3.79 -1.66
CA TYR A 19 4.05 -2.66 -1.34
C TYR A 19 2.66 -2.82 -1.97
N ASP A 20 2.62 -3.14 -3.26
CA ASP A 20 1.38 -3.30 -4.01
C ASP A 20 0.59 -4.53 -3.55
N VAL A 21 1.25 -5.67 -3.34
CA VAL A 21 0.60 -6.92 -2.92
C VAL A 21 -0.06 -6.74 -1.56
N VAL A 22 0.66 -6.19 -0.58
CA VAL A 22 0.13 -5.98 0.78
C VAL A 22 -1.02 -4.99 0.76
N ASN A 23 -0.87 -3.84 0.09
CA ASN A 23 -1.95 -2.85 0.06
C ASN A 23 -3.17 -3.30 -0.75
N LEU A 24 -3.01 -4.16 -1.76
CA LEU A 24 -4.14 -4.82 -2.43
C LEU A 24 -4.84 -5.82 -1.50
N HIS A 25 -4.08 -6.60 -0.74
CA HIS A 25 -4.65 -7.57 0.21
C HIS A 25 -5.42 -6.94 1.38
N ARG A 26 -4.97 -5.75 1.82
CA ARG A 26 -5.62 -4.96 2.87
C ARG A 26 -6.99 -4.40 2.47
N ARG A 27 -7.35 -4.41 1.18
CA ARG A 27 -8.65 -3.95 0.71
C ARG A 27 -9.74 -4.97 1.03
N GLU A 28 -10.71 -4.56 1.83
CA GLU A 28 -11.91 -5.38 2.08
C GLU A 28 -12.88 -5.37 0.88
N ASP A 29 -12.82 -4.34 0.04
CA ASP A 29 -13.64 -4.23 -1.17
C ASP A 29 -13.07 -5.00 -2.38
N PHE A 30 -12.03 -5.82 -2.19
CA PHE A 30 -11.45 -6.63 -3.26
C PHE A 30 -12.36 -7.83 -3.56
N PRO A 31 -13.08 -7.85 -4.70
CA PRO A 31 -14.22 -8.75 -4.90
C PRO A 31 -13.82 -10.16 -5.33
N ALA A 32 -12.55 -10.55 -5.20
CA ALA A 32 -12.08 -11.85 -5.67
C ALA A 32 -12.01 -12.84 -4.50
N ALA A 33 -12.57 -14.03 -4.72
CA ALA A 33 -12.44 -15.13 -3.79
C ALA A 33 -10.98 -15.64 -3.77
N PRO A 34 -10.45 -16.04 -2.60
CA PRO A 34 -9.08 -16.51 -2.49
C PRO A 34 -8.77 -17.69 -3.43
N GLU A 35 -9.73 -18.58 -3.62
CA GLU A 35 -9.66 -19.73 -4.54
C GLU A 35 -9.40 -19.31 -5.99
N ASP A 36 -10.12 -18.31 -6.49
CA ASP A 36 -9.95 -17.78 -7.86
C ASP A 36 -8.56 -17.16 -8.03
N VAL A 37 -8.09 -16.40 -7.03
CA VAL A 37 -6.77 -15.78 -7.06
C VAL A 37 -5.68 -16.85 -7.03
N ARG A 38 -5.87 -17.90 -6.24
CA ARG A 38 -4.93 -19.02 -6.13
C ARG A 38 -4.87 -19.82 -7.44
N GLU A 39 -5.99 -20.13 -8.06
CA GLU A 39 -6.04 -20.84 -9.36
C GLU A 39 -5.26 -20.05 -10.42
N VAL A 40 -5.56 -18.76 -10.56
CA VAL A 40 -4.87 -17.89 -11.52
C VAL A 40 -3.37 -17.76 -11.19
N LEU A 41 -2.99 -17.73 -9.90
CA LEU A 41 -1.59 -17.71 -9.49
C LEU A 41 -0.86 -18.98 -9.93
N ILE A 42 -1.46 -20.15 -9.70
CA ILE A 42 -0.90 -21.45 -10.10
C ILE A 42 -0.68 -21.52 -11.61
N ASP A 43 -1.68 -21.14 -12.40
CA ASP A 43 -1.56 -21.16 -13.86
C ASP A 43 -0.49 -20.19 -14.37
N LYS A 44 -0.37 -19.02 -13.75
CA LYS A 44 0.67 -18.04 -14.07
C LYS A 44 2.07 -18.56 -13.72
N CYS A 45 2.24 -19.18 -12.56
CA CYS A 45 3.49 -19.81 -12.15
C CYS A 45 3.88 -20.93 -13.13
N ARG A 46 2.93 -21.82 -13.46
CA ARG A 46 3.11 -22.92 -14.42
C ARG A 46 3.55 -22.41 -15.79
N THR A 47 2.86 -21.38 -16.30
CA THR A 47 3.17 -20.77 -17.61
C THR A 47 4.57 -20.15 -17.65
N LYS A 48 5.04 -19.60 -16.53
CA LYS A 48 6.37 -18.97 -16.41
C LYS A 48 7.47 -19.96 -16.01
N GLY A 49 7.12 -21.19 -15.64
CA GLY A 49 8.08 -22.18 -15.13
C GLY A 49 8.71 -21.79 -13.80
N VAL A 50 7.99 -21.03 -12.96
CA VAL A 50 8.46 -20.61 -11.63
C VAL A 50 7.67 -21.32 -10.53
N PRO A 51 8.27 -21.56 -9.34
CA PRO A 51 7.54 -22.13 -8.22
C PRO A 51 6.41 -21.22 -7.76
N ILE A 52 5.42 -21.81 -7.08
CA ILE A 52 4.35 -21.03 -6.42
C ILE A 52 5.01 -20.31 -5.22
N PRO A 53 4.86 -18.99 -5.09
CA PRO A 53 5.41 -18.25 -3.96
C PRO A 53 4.86 -18.75 -2.62
N SER A 54 5.69 -18.72 -1.57
CA SER A 54 5.29 -18.92 -0.18
C SER A 54 5.99 -17.88 0.71
N VAL A 55 5.60 -17.79 1.98
CA VAL A 55 6.27 -16.93 2.97
C VAL A 55 7.74 -17.34 3.09
N GLU A 56 7.98 -18.64 3.28
CA GLU A 56 9.31 -19.22 3.45
C GLU A 56 10.19 -18.97 2.23
N ALA A 57 9.62 -19.04 1.02
CA ALA A 57 10.35 -18.77 -0.22
C ALA A 57 10.76 -17.29 -0.34
N ILE A 58 9.94 -16.36 0.15
CA ILE A 58 10.26 -14.92 0.16
C ILE A 58 11.30 -14.62 1.24
N GLU A 59 11.16 -15.19 2.44
CA GLU A 59 12.08 -14.99 3.56
C GLU A 59 13.46 -15.57 3.29
N SER A 60 13.54 -16.74 2.66
CA SER A 60 14.81 -17.40 2.30
C SER A 60 15.37 -16.98 0.94
N SER A 61 14.72 -16.05 0.24
CA SER A 61 15.16 -15.59 -1.08
C SER A 61 16.52 -14.90 -1.01
N GLU A 62 17.41 -15.20 -1.96
CA GLU A 62 18.68 -14.47 -2.12
C GLU A 62 18.47 -12.98 -2.44
N ALA A 63 17.30 -12.60 -2.97
CA ALA A 63 16.93 -11.22 -3.23
C ALA A 63 16.35 -10.49 -2.00
N ARG A 64 16.15 -11.19 -0.87
CA ARG A 64 15.60 -10.61 0.37
C ARG A 64 16.45 -9.48 0.95
N PRO A 65 17.81 -9.53 0.97
CA PRO A 65 18.63 -8.41 1.40
C PRO A 65 18.56 -7.20 0.45
N GLU A 66 18.47 -7.43 -0.87
CA GLU A 66 18.28 -6.35 -1.85
C GLU A 66 16.93 -5.65 -1.64
N LEU A 67 15.88 -6.40 -1.29
CA LEU A 67 14.59 -5.83 -0.91
C LEU A 67 14.74 -4.82 0.23
N GLU A 68 15.51 -5.16 1.27
CA GLU A 68 15.72 -4.28 2.43
C GLU A 68 16.47 -3.02 2.06
N SER A 69 17.60 -3.17 1.36
CA SER A 69 18.44 -2.04 0.99
C SER A 69 17.73 -1.09 0.03
N GLU A 70 16.88 -1.64 -0.85
CA GLU A 70 16.19 -0.87 -1.88
C GLU A 70 14.81 -0.35 -1.44
N TRP A 71 14.33 -0.69 -0.23
CA TRP A 71 13.01 -0.26 0.25
C TRP A 71 12.86 1.26 0.22
N GLU A 72 13.80 1.98 0.81
CA GLU A 72 13.82 3.43 0.83
C GLU A 72 14.12 4.03 -0.55
N ASN A 73 15.14 3.51 -1.23
CA ASN A 73 15.56 4.01 -2.55
C ASN A 73 14.42 3.95 -3.58
N MET A 74 13.68 2.85 -3.60
CA MET A 74 12.63 2.64 -4.59
C MET A 74 11.32 3.35 -4.23
N LEU A 75 10.93 3.37 -2.95
CA LEU A 75 9.60 3.84 -2.53
C LEU A 75 9.62 5.23 -1.90
N GLY A 76 10.72 5.67 -1.28
CA GLY A 76 10.79 6.89 -0.47
C GLY A 76 10.38 8.16 -1.21
N HIS A 77 10.64 8.24 -2.52
CA HIS A 77 10.20 9.35 -3.37
C HIS A 77 8.81 9.18 -3.99
N GLN A 78 8.26 7.97 -3.93
CA GLN A 78 6.99 7.61 -4.58
C GLN A 78 5.80 7.68 -3.62
N VAL A 79 6.05 7.60 -2.31
CA VAL A 79 5.02 7.64 -1.27
C VAL A 79 5.20 8.86 -0.38
N GLN A 80 4.11 9.36 0.20
CA GLN A 80 4.15 10.56 1.04
C GLN A 80 5.01 10.37 2.30
N ARG A 81 4.89 9.19 2.91
CA ARG A 81 5.71 8.77 4.05
C ARG A 81 5.99 7.29 3.92
N LEU A 82 7.27 6.91 3.90
CA LEU A 82 7.66 5.52 3.77
C LEU A 82 7.22 4.73 5.00
N PRO A 83 6.38 3.70 4.86
CA PRO A 83 6.08 2.81 5.97
C PRO A 83 7.30 1.94 6.32
N PRO A 84 7.45 1.51 7.58
CA PRO A 84 8.50 0.55 7.94
C PRO A 84 8.33 -0.75 7.16
N LEU A 85 9.43 -1.26 6.57
CA LEU A 85 9.41 -2.51 5.81
C LEU A 85 8.82 -3.68 6.60
N ALA A 86 9.16 -3.79 7.90
CA ALA A 86 8.64 -4.83 8.79
C ALA A 86 7.10 -4.88 8.77
N SER A 87 6.43 -3.73 8.79
CA SER A 87 4.95 -3.65 8.77
C SER A 87 4.30 -4.19 7.48
N PHE A 88 5.09 -4.44 6.43
CA PHE A 88 4.64 -5.08 5.19
C PHE A 88 4.98 -6.56 5.17
N LEU A 89 6.15 -6.94 5.68
CA LEU A 89 6.56 -8.34 5.78
C LEU A 89 5.67 -9.12 6.75
N ASP A 90 5.30 -8.50 7.88
CA ASP A 90 4.43 -9.09 8.90
C ASP A 90 3.01 -9.43 8.38
N GLU A 91 2.61 -8.88 7.22
CA GLU A 91 1.33 -9.15 6.57
C GLU A 91 1.37 -10.39 5.67
N LEU A 92 2.56 -10.81 5.22
CA LEU A 92 2.70 -11.93 4.29
C LEU A 92 2.08 -13.23 4.85
N PRO A 93 2.28 -13.61 6.12
CA PRO A 93 1.64 -14.81 6.68
C PRO A 93 0.10 -14.76 6.62
N ALA A 94 -0.51 -13.59 6.84
CA ALA A 94 -1.95 -13.45 6.73
C ALA A 94 -2.43 -13.56 5.27
N LEU A 95 -1.69 -12.95 4.34
CA LEU A 95 -1.96 -13.06 2.90
C LEU A 95 -1.91 -14.51 2.40
N PHE A 96 -0.85 -15.25 2.72
CA PHE A 96 -0.68 -16.61 2.22
C PHE A 96 -1.67 -17.60 2.85
N ARG A 97 -1.99 -17.45 4.15
CA ARG A 97 -3.10 -18.21 4.76
C ARG A 97 -4.43 -17.92 4.06
N TRP A 98 -4.72 -16.65 3.76
CA TRP A 98 -5.92 -16.29 3.02
C TRP A 98 -5.93 -16.92 1.62
N LEU A 99 -4.80 -16.94 0.89
CA LEU A 99 -4.69 -17.62 -0.41
C LEU A 99 -4.97 -19.13 -0.29
N GLU A 100 -4.61 -19.76 0.82
CA GLU A 100 -4.89 -21.18 1.09
C GLU A 100 -6.35 -21.44 1.51
N GLY A 101 -7.21 -20.43 1.51
CA GLY A 101 -8.61 -20.53 1.93
C GLY A 101 -8.79 -20.56 3.45
N ILE A 102 -7.73 -20.30 4.22
CA ILE A 102 -7.82 -20.17 5.68
C ILE A 102 -8.43 -18.80 5.97
N PRO A 103 -9.63 -18.75 6.58
CA PRO A 103 -10.30 -17.49 6.83
C PRO A 103 -9.48 -16.60 7.78
N ARG A 104 -9.57 -15.29 7.58
CA ARG A 104 -9.03 -14.33 8.55
C ARG A 104 -9.80 -14.53 9.87
N PRO A 105 -9.16 -14.30 11.03
CA PRO A 105 -9.88 -14.13 12.29
C PRO A 105 -10.99 -13.08 12.10
N VAL A 106 -12.08 -13.22 12.87
CA VAL A 106 -13.33 -12.42 12.82
C VAL A 106 -13.14 -11.04 12.15
N PRO A 107 -13.88 -10.73 11.07
CA PRO A 107 -13.80 -9.43 10.41
C PRO A 107 -13.88 -8.29 11.42
N LEU A 108 -12.99 -7.30 11.28
CA LEU A 108 -12.97 -6.18 12.21
C LEU A 108 -14.30 -5.41 12.10
N ALA A 109 -14.88 -5.07 13.23
CA ALA A 109 -16.10 -4.28 13.24
C ALA A 109 -15.81 -2.86 12.71
N ARG A 110 -16.80 -2.26 12.07
CA ARG A 110 -16.79 -0.82 11.76
C ARG A 110 -16.71 -0.03 13.06
N ALA A 111 -15.81 0.96 13.12
CA ALA A 111 -15.80 1.90 14.23
C ALA A 111 -17.16 2.61 14.33
N SER A 112 -17.73 2.72 15.53
CA SER A 112 -19.01 3.38 15.75
C SER A 112 -18.92 4.33 16.93
N ALA A 113 -19.34 5.58 16.73
CA ALA A 113 -19.50 6.58 17.78
C ALA A 113 -20.96 7.04 17.81
N GLN A 114 -21.36 7.73 18.89
CA GLN A 114 -22.69 8.32 19.05
C GLN A 114 -22.89 9.55 18.13
N VAL A 115 -22.65 9.40 16.83
CA VAL A 115 -22.85 10.44 15.81
C VAL A 115 -23.90 9.94 14.82
N SER A 116 -24.87 10.79 14.49
CA SER A 116 -25.89 10.45 13.50
C SER A 116 -25.29 10.52 12.09
N GLU A 117 -24.98 9.36 11.53
CA GLU A 117 -24.37 9.21 10.20
C GLU A 117 -25.42 9.21 9.08
N ASP A 118 -24.98 9.65 7.90
CA ASP A 118 -25.67 9.39 6.63
C ASP A 118 -25.13 8.06 6.05
N PRO A 119 -25.90 6.96 6.11
CA PRO A 119 -25.44 5.65 5.65
C PRO A 119 -25.32 5.55 4.13
N THR A 120 -25.86 6.51 3.38
CA THR A 120 -25.84 6.52 1.91
C THR A 120 -24.59 7.20 1.35
N TRP A 121 -23.85 7.90 2.21
CA TRP A 121 -22.67 8.64 1.80
C TRP A 121 -21.41 7.79 1.84
N SER A 122 -20.62 7.84 0.77
CA SER A 122 -19.27 7.26 0.71
C SER A 122 -18.26 8.31 0.25
N PRO A 123 -17.00 8.24 0.74
CA PRO A 123 -15.97 9.18 0.33
C PRO A 123 -15.67 9.01 -1.18
N PRO A 124 -15.56 10.10 -1.94
CA PRO A 124 -15.30 10.02 -3.37
C PRO A 124 -13.96 9.32 -3.68
N PRO A 125 -13.91 8.49 -4.75
CA PRO A 125 -12.79 7.60 -5.01
C PRO A 125 -11.45 8.30 -5.28
N THR A 126 -11.40 9.46 -5.95
CA THR A 126 -10.17 10.30 -6.08
C THR A 126 -10.45 11.68 -6.73
N ALA A 127 -9.55 12.65 -6.48
CA ALA A 127 -9.26 13.86 -7.28
C ALA A 127 -10.30 14.99 -7.41
N GLN A 128 -11.42 15.00 -6.68
CA GLN A 128 -12.13 16.27 -6.47
C GLN A 128 -11.47 17.02 -5.30
N PRO A 129 -11.17 18.32 -5.43
CA PRO A 129 -10.85 19.15 -4.27
C PRO A 129 -12.03 19.03 -3.32
N TRP A 130 -11.81 18.48 -2.13
CA TRP A 130 -12.87 18.29 -1.15
C TRP A 130 -13.39 19.63 -0.57
N GLY A 131 -12.91 20.77 -1.09
CA GLY A 131 -13.17 22.11 -0.59
C GLY A 131 -12.49 22.41 0.76
N PHE A 132 -11.78 21.45 1.34
CA PHE A 132 -11.09 21.60 2.62
C PHE A 132 -9.69 22.17 2.44
N ARG A 133 -9.27 23.02 3.39
CA ARG A 133 -7.88 23.54 3.47
C ARG A 133 -6.86 22.49 3.91
N ILE A 134 -7.31 21.34 4.41
CA ILE A 134 -6.50 20.27 4.99
C ILE A 134 -6.31 19.14 3.99
N PRO A 135 -5.12 18.53 3.89
CA PRO A 135 -4.86 17.43 2.97
C PRO A 135 -5.51 16.13 3.49
N VAL A 136 -6.81 15.97 3.22
CA VAL A 136 -7.57 14.73 3.47
C VAL A 136 -6.86 13.50 2.88
N GLU A 137 -6.15 13.71 1.77
CA GLU A 137 -5.34 12.68 1.13
C GLU A 137 -4.23 12.13 2.03
N SER A 138 -3.64 12.95 2.91
CA SER A 138 -2.66 12.48 3.89
C SER A 138 -3.26 11.51 4.90
N ILE A 139 -4.50 11.75 5.31
CA ILE A 139 -5.24 10.87 6.23
C ILE A 139 -5.57 9.54 5.54
N ARG A 140 -6.03 9.60 4.28
CA ARG A 140 -6.28 8.39 3.46
C ARG A 140 -5.02 7.59 3.26
N PHE A 141 -3.92 8.25 2.87
CA PHE A 141 -2.61 7.63 2.69
C PHE A 141 -2.18 6.92 3.99
N ALA A 142 -2.26 7.60 5.13
CA ALA A 142 -1.89 7.04 6.42
C ALA A 142 -2.75 5.82 6.78
N GLY A 143 -4.08 5.91 6.64
CA GLY A 143 -4.96 4.79 6.94
C GLY A 143 -4.71 3.56 6.06
N VAL A 144 -4.58 3.75 4.74
CA VAL A 144 -4.27 2.66 3.79
C VAL A 144 -2.93 1.98 4.13
N ASN A 145 -1.92 2.77 4.52
CA ASN A 145 -0.60 2.26 4.90
C ASN A 145 -0.51 1.85 6.38
N ARG A 146 -1.61 1.92 7.14
CA ARG A 146 -1.67 1.64 8.59
C ARG A 146 -0.65 2.46 9.40
N LEU A 147 -0.50 3.73 9.07
CA LEU A 147 0.36 4.69 9.76
C LEU A 147 -0.44 5.63 10.65
N CYS A 148 0.12 5.96 11.81
CA CYS A 148 -0.43 6.98 12.69
C CYS A 148 -0.27 8.37 12.09
N VAL A 149 -1.18 9.27 12.47
CA VAL A 149 -1.19 10.68 12.08
C VAL A 149 -1.05 11.55 13.33
N GLU A 150 -0.16 12.52 13.28
CA GLU A 150 -0.15 13.66 14.20
C GLU A 150 -1.20 14.68 13.70
N LEU A 151 -2.21 14.91 14.53
CA LEU A 151 -3.38 15.73 14.23
C LEU A 151 -3.41 16.97 15.15
N GLY A 152 -3.29 18.16 14.56
CA GLY A 152 -3.59 19.42 15.24
C GLY A 152 -5.09 19.68 15.23
N TYR A 153 -5.68 19.87 16.42
CA TYR A 153 -7.11 20.11 16.58
C TYR A 153 -7.35 20.89 17.87
N GLN A 154 -8.18 21.94 17.86
CA GLN A 154 -8.47 22.75 19.06
C GLN A 154 -7.20 23.22 19.79
N GLY A 155 -6.19 23.67 19.05
CA GLY A 155 -4.92 24.17 19.60
C GLY A 155 -4.02 23.12 20.26
N THR A 156 -4.36 21.83 20.17
CA THR A 156 -3.54 20.74 20.74
C THR A 156 -3.27 19.65 19.70
N GLY A 157 -2.02 19.16 19.69
CA GLY A 157 -1.60 18.02 18.87
C GLY A 157 -1.91 16.69 19.54
N ARG A 158 -2.26 15.68 18.75
CA ARG A 158 -2.50 14.31 19.22
C ARG A 158 -2.12 13.29 18.15
N THR A 159 -1.62 12.14 18.55
CA THR A 159 -1.35 11.03 17.63
C THR A 159 -2.56 10.11 17.56
N ILE A 160 -2.98 9.78 16.34
CA ILE A 160 -4.18 8.99 16.08
C ILE A 160 -3.93 7.87 15.07
N GLU A 161 -4.73 6.81 15.20
CA GLU A 161 -4.92 5.77 14.20
C GLU A 161 -6.16 6.13 13.36
N PRO A 162 -6.00 6.57 12.10
CA PRO A 162 -7.14 6.89 11.25
C PRO A 162 -7.84 5.61 10.75
N TYR A 163 -9.17 5.54 10.87
CA TYR A 163 -9.96 4.37 10.42
C TYR A 163 -10.89 4.70 9.26
N SER A 164 -11.66 5.79 9.31
CA SER A 164 -12.61 6.10 8.24
C SER A 164 -12.98 7.58 8.15
N LEU A 165 -13.41 8.00 6.96
CA LEU A 165 -14.08 9.27 6.73
C LEU A 165 -15.56 8.99 6.47
N ARG A 166 -16.43 9.66 7.22
CA ARG A 166 -17.88 9.53 7.11
C ARG A 166 -18.53 10.90 7.03
N ARG A 167 -19.80 10.94 6.68
CA ARG A 167 -20.61 12.17 6.68
C ARG A 167 -21.72 12.06 7.71
N THR A 168 -21.89 13.12 8.50
CA THR A 168 -23.02 13.23 9.42
C THR A 168 -24.27 13.64 8.66
N ARG A 169 -25.47 13.40 9.23
CA ARG A 169 -26.74 13.88 8.63
C ARG A 169 -26.79 15.39 8.45
N ASP A 170 -26.10 16.14 9.31
CA ASP A 170 -25.93 17.59 9.21
C ASP A 170 -24.93 18.01 8.10
N GLY A 171 -24.47 17.07 7.27
CA GLY A 171 -23.64 17.32 6.11
C GLY A 171 -22.15 17.52 6.40
N ASN A 172 -21.69 17.34 7.64
CA ASN A 172 -20.28 17.50 8.01
C ASN A 172 -19.47 16.24 7.73
N THR A 173 -18.27 16.39 7.19
CA THR A 173 -17.31 15.29 7.06
C THR A 173 -16.57 15.10 8.38
N VAL A 174 -16.53 13.86 8.85
CA VAL A 174 -15.87 13.48 10.11
C VAL A 174 -14.89 12.34 9.91
N LEU A 175 -13.76 12.42 10.63
CA LEU A 175 -12.74 11.40 10.73
C LEU A 175 -12.97 10.58 11.99
N TYR A 176 -13.14 9.27 11.82
CA TYR A 176 -13.10 8.28 12.90
C TYR A 176 -11.66 7.84 13.12
N ALA A 177 -11.19 7.97 14.35
CA ALA A 177 -9.84 7.61 14.71
C ALA A 177 -9.71 7.20 16.17
N ILE A 178 -8.78 6.30 16.48
CA ILE A 178 -8.39 5.97 17.86
C ILE A 178 -7.21 6.85 18.26
N ARG A 179 -7.26 7.43 19.46
CA ARG A 179 -6.08 8.10 20.03
C ARG A 179 -5.05 7.08 20.52
N THR A 180 -3.78 7.29 20.20
CA THR A 180 -2.74 6.32 20.59
C THR A 180 -2.42 6.35 22.09
N ASP A 181 -2.62 7.48 22.76
CA ASP A 181 -2.26 7.67 24.17
C ASP A 181 -3.25 7.05 25.16
N ASN A 182 -4.54 7.08 24.86
CA ASN A 182 -5.59 6.57 25.75
C ASN A 182 -6.53 5.54 25.10
N ARG A 183 -6.28 5.14 23.84
CA ARG A 183 -7.06 4.17 23.07
C ARG A 183 -8.53 4.53 22.87
N GLU A 184 -8.92 5.77 23.11
CA GLU A 184 -10.31 6.20 22.91
C GLU A 184 -10.63 6.36 21.42
N LEU A 185 -11.77 5.78 21.02
CA LEU A 185 -12.38 6.08 19.73
C LEU A 185 -12.95 7.51 19.76
N ARG A 186 -12.51 8.34 18.82
CA ARG A 186 -12.91 9.75 18.70
C ARG A 186 -13.35 10.06 17.28
N CYS A 187 -14.17 11.09 17.18
CA CYS A 187 -14.69 11.62 15.93
C CYS A 187 -14.25 13.08 15.80
N TYR A 188 -13.55 13.41 14.71
CA TYR A 188 -13.00 14.74 14.45
C TYR A 188 -13.64 15.35 13.22
N ARG A 189 -14.16 16.57 13.34
CA ARG A 189 -14.66 17.32 12.19
C ARG A 189 -13.52 17.73 11.28
N VAL A 190 -13.54 17.30 10.02
CA VAL A 190 -12.44 17.52 9.08
C VAL A 190 -12.19 19.00 8.82
N ASP A 191 -13.25 19.80 8.81
CA ASP A 191 -13.20 21.26 8.62
C ASP A 191 -12.60 22.03 9.82
N ARG A 192 -12.43 21.36 10.98
CA ARG A 192 -11.82 21.93 12.19
C ARG A 192 -10.40 21.42 12.45
N ILE A 193 -9.86 20.60 11.56
CA ILE A 193 -8.47 20.15 11.66
C ILE A 193 -7.55 21.33 11.33
N GLU A 194 -6.53 21.52 12.16
CA GLU A 194 -5.56 22.62 12.05
C GLU A 194 -4.28 22.17 11.33
N SER A 195 -3.85 20.92 11.56
CA SER A 195 -2.68 20.33 10.90
C SER A 195 -2.77 18.80 10.83
N VAL A 196 -2.08 18.22 9.85
CA VAL A 196 -2.00 16.77 9.61
C VAL A 196 -0.57 16.43 9.19
N THR A 197 0.09 15.55 9.95
CA THR A 197 1.41 15.00 9.60
C THR A 197 1.37 13.48 9.66
N VAL A 198 1.73 12.82 8.55
CA VAL A 198 1.85 11.36 8.52
C VAL A 198 3.18 10.93 9.13
N THR A 199 3.09 10.05 10.13
CA THR A 199 4.24 9.51 10.86
C THR A 199 4.77 8.22 10.23
N GLN A 200 5.92 7.72 10.70
CA GLN A 200 6.40 6.37 10.39
C GLN A 200 5.96 5.31 11.42
N ILE A 201 5.09 5.69 12.36
CA ILE A 201 4.64 4.82 13.44
C ILE A 201 3.49 3.97 12.88
N PRO A 202 3.65 2.64 12.74
CA PRO A 202 2.57 1.78 12.28
C PRO A 202 1.55 1.55 13.40
N PHE A 203 0.32 1.20 13.03
CA PHE A 203 -0.68 0.68 13.95
C PHE A 203 -1.28 -0.63 13.45
N VAL A 204 -1.74 -1.47 14.39
CA VAL A 204 -2.50 -2.68 14.08
C VAL A 204 -3.98 -2.35 14.22
N PRO A 205 -4.77 -2.41 13.14
CA PRO A 205 -6.19 -2.06 13.19
C PRO A 205 -6.96 -2.94 14.18
N VAL A 206 -7.77 -2.31 15.04
CA VAL A 206 -8.78 -2.99 15.88
C VAL A 206 -10.21 -2.79 15.36
N TYR A 207 -10.37 -1.90 14.38
CA TYR A 207 -11.59 -1.70 13.59
C TYR A 207 -11.28 -1.79 12.09
N GLU A 208 -12.31 -1.95 11.28
CA GLU A 208 -12.20 -1.89 9.82
C GLU A 208 -11.60 -0.54 9.38
N VAL A 209 -10.61 -0.58 8.49
CA VAL A 209 -10.01 0.62 7.88
C VAL A 209 -10.70 0.88 6.54
N GLU A 210 -11.54 1.90 6.48
CA GLU A 210 -12.47 2.15 5.38
C GLU A 210 -11.97 3.27 4.44
N PHE A 211 -10.68 3.27 4.12
CA PHE A 211 -10.13 4.19 3.13
C PHE A 211 -10.04 3.52 1.77
N SER A 212 -10.92 3.90 0.84
CA SER A 212 -10.80 3.44 -0.54
C SER A 212 -9.50 3.97 -1.15
N SER A 213 -8.70 3.09 -1.77
CA SER A 213 -7.38 3.46 -2.33
C SER A 213 -7.40 3.57 -3.86
N ARG A 214 -8.57 3.80 -4.47
CA ARG A 214 -8.73 3.87 -5.94
C ARG A 214 -7.85 4.99 -6.53
N GLY A 215 -6.77 4.60 -7.22
CA GLY A 215 -5.85 5.51 -7.92
C GLY A 215 -4.51 5.78 -7.24
N LEU A 216 -4.34 5.44 -5.95
CA LEU A 216 -3.15 5.82 -5.16
C LEU A 216 -2.13 4.70 -4.95
N LEU A 217 -2.53 3.44 -5.20
CA LEU A 217 -1.68 2.28 -4.90
C LEU A 217 -0.75 1.86 -6.03
N SER A 218 -0.97 2.33 -7.25
CA SER A 218 -0.10 1.93 -8.34
C SER A 218 1.14 2.79 -8.30
N VAL A 219 2.18 2.28 -7.68
CA VAL A 219 3.51 2.88 -7.78
C VAL A 219 3.93 2.83 -9.24
N PRO A 220 4.06 3.97 -9.94
CA PRO A 220 4.31 3.95 -11.38
C PRO A 220 5.70 3.35 -11.65
N PRO A 221 5.86 2.62 -12.77
CA PRO A 221 7.17 2.09 -13.15
C PRO A 221 8.13 3.25 -13.35
N MET A 222 9.31 3.16 -12.75
CA MET A 222 10.39 4.11 -13.01
C MET A 222 10.75 4.01 -14.50
N LYS A 223 10.74 5.13 -15.22
CA LYS A 223 11.34 5.18 -16.55
C LYS A 223 12.80 4.83 -16.38
N GLY A 224 13.21 3.64 -16.84
CA GLY A 224 14.60 3.24 -16.80
C GLY A 224 15.43 4.34 -17.45
N SER A 225 16.46 4.82 -16.75
CA SER A 225 17.51 5.56 -17.43
C SER A 225 18.07 4.59 -18.47
N GLY A 226 17.76 4.89 -19.74
CA GLY A 226 18.34 4.17 -20.85
C GLY A 226 19.85 4.31 -20.73
N SER A 227 20.51 3.24 -20.30
CA SER A 227 21.93 3.04 -20.52
C SER A 227 22.15 3.16 -22.02
N SER A 228 22.56 4.34 -22.45
CA SER A 228 23.08 4.57 -23.79
C SER A 228 24.36 3.77 -23.92
N ARG A 229 24.24 2.54 -24.42
CA ARG A 229 25.39 1.78 -24.92
C ARG A 229 26.11 2.66 -25.96
N PRO A 230 27.41 2.95 -25.79
CA PRO A 230 28.18 3.58 -26.86
C PRO A 230 28.23 2.57 -28.01
N SER A 231 27.81 2.98 -29.21
CA SER A 231 27.94 2.15 -30.40
C SER A 231 29.44 1.92 -30.64
N GLN A 232 29.92 0.68 -30.52
CA GLN A 232 31.23 0.31 -31.02
C GLN A 232 31.21 0.51 -32.54
N ARG A 233 31.85 1.61 -32.99
CA ARG A 233 32.19 1.82 -34.39
C ARG A 233 33.15 0.72 -34.82
N SER A 234 32.69 -0.10 -35.73
CA SER A 234 33.52 -0.97 -36.56
C SER A 234 34.44 -0.13 -37.43
N LEU A 235 35.73 -0.08 -37.09
CA LEU A 235 36.81 0.17 -38.05
C LEU A 235 37.43 -1.22 -38.26
N GLY A 236 37.23 -1.87 -39.40
CA GLY A 236 37.76 -1.42 -40.68
C GLY A 236 39.03 -2.21 -40.94
N ARG A 237 38.84 -3.49 -41.28
CA ARG A 237 39.86 -4.49 -41.62
C ARG A 237 40.68 -4.02 -42.83
N THR A 238 41.90 -3.52 -42.61
CA THR A 238 42.83 -3.21 -43.69
C THR A 238 43.47 -4.51 -44.20
N ARG A 239 43.26 -4.74 -45.49
CA ARG A 239 43.60 -5.94 -46.25
C ARG A 239 45.06 -5.84 -46.71
N THR A 240 45.85 -6.83 -46.34
CA THR A 240 47.19 -7.12 -46.86
C THR A 240 47.15 -7.23 -48.39
N LYS A 241 48.03 -6.49 -49.08
CA LYS A 241 48.42 -6.73 -50.48
C LYS A 241 49.94 -6.80 -50.54
N LEU A 242 50.47 -7.99 -50.85
CA LEU A 242 51.70 -8.21 -51.60
C LEU A 242 51.25 -8.79 -52.95
N PRO A 243 51.78 -8.29 -54.07
CA PRO A 243 52.81 -9.07 -54.77
C PRO A 243 53.90 -8.21 -55.43
N GLY A 244 55.06 -8.83 -55.67
CA GLY A 244 56.15 -8.29 -56.50
C GLY A 244 57.40 -7.98 -55.70
#